data_AF-A0A4P9WCQ3-F1
#
_entry.id   AF-A0A4P9WCQ3-F1
#
_cell.length_a   1.000
_cell.length_b   1.000
_cell.length_c   1.000
_cell.angle_alpha   90.00
_cell.angle_beta   90.00
_cell.angle_gamma   90.00
#
_symmetry.space_group_name_H-M   'P 1'
#
loop_
_entity.id
_entity.type
_entity.pdbx_description
1 polymer ?
#
loop_
_entity_poly.entity_id
_entity_poly.type
_entity_poly.pdbx_seq_one_letter_code
_entity_poly.pdbx_strand_id
1 'polypeptide(L)'
;VESRLSTLGGVAEAVGRKMTGGSALYQQFWTSSTAGDVIVAPKAVGDVAAVKMDGTSEYHVRQGALLAVTPQLTVTSSPKGFGLGVDGLFNYRVKGKGTLAISTYGGLYRLVLAPGEEYRVDQKHIVAWDASMTPAPVNPPSSTAKAAPAAQAAALAPAEAKDSKKPELADRALAAVQRAAVGAVGVVQRGAVALVDSLWERFIGRRGYYLLRGPGDFYLSSRIRPSLNWIRSAEVPGSRS
;
A
#
# COMPACT_ATOMS: atom_id res chain seq x y z
N VAL A 1 -21.57 0.18 -34.33
CA VAL A 1 -20.70 0.68 -33.24
C VAL A 1 -19.27 0.68 -33.76
N GLU A 2 -18.58 1.82 -33.64
CA GLU A 2 -17.17 1.95 -34.00
C GLU A 2 -16.29 1.80 -32.75
N SER A 3 -15.02 1.43 -32.93
CA SER A 3 -14.09 1.30 -31.83
C SER A 3 -12.67 1.67 -32.19
N ARG A 4 -11.91 2.18 -31.22
CA ARG A 4 -10.48 2.50 -31.35
C ARG A 4 -9.76 2.32 -30.03
N LEU A 5 -8.45 2.20 -30.09
CA LEU A 5 -7.62 2.30 -28.91
C LEU A 5 -7.49 3.77 -28.51
N SER A 6 -7.68 4.03 -27.22
CA SER A 6 -7.58 5.34 -26.61
C SER A 6 -6.66 5.28 -25.39
N THR A 7 -5.91 6.35 -25.18
CA THR A 7 -5.05 6.55 -24.03
C THR A 7 -5.80 7.05 -22.80
N LEU A 8 -7.14 7.22 -22.84
CA LEU A 8 -7.94 7.77 -21.72
C LEU A 8 -7.24 8.97 -21.05
N GLY A 9 -7.01 10.03 -21.82
CA GLY A 9 -6.20 11.19 -21.42
C GLY A 9 -4.97 11.36 -22.30
N GLY A 10 -4.04 12.20 -21.87
CA GLY A 10 -2.79 12.45 -22.58
C GLY A 10 -1.82 11.27 -22.55
N VAL A 11 -0.77 11.39 -23.36
CA VAL A 11 0.28 10.36 -23.47
C VAL A 11 1.03 10.21 -22.14
N ALA A 12 1.27 11.31 -21.42
CA ALA A 12 1.95 11.30 -20.13
C ALA A 12 1.17 10.50 -19.08
N GLU A 13 -0.16 10.64 -19.03
CA GLU A 13 -1.02 9.89 -18.14
C GLU A 13 -1.04 8.40 -18.49
N ALA A 14 -1.06 8.07 -19.79
CA ALA A 14 -0.99 6.69 -20.24
C ALA A 14 0.33 6.02 -19.84
N VAL A 15 1.46 6.72 -19.99
CA VAL A 15 2.76 6.25 -19.53
C VAL A 15 2.77 6.11 -18.01
N GLY A 16 2.28 7.12 -17.28
CA GLY A 16 2.19 7.07 -15.81
C GLY A 16 1.39 5.86 -15.31
N ARG A 17 0.21 5.59 -15.90
CA ARG A 17 -0.57 4.39 -15.57
C ARG A 17 0.21 3.12 -15.86
N LYS A 18 0.90 3.03 -16.99
CA LYS A 18 1.69 1.85 -17.36
C LYS A 18 2.85 1.59 -16.42
N MET A 19 3.59 2.64 -16.03
CA MET A 19 4.69 2.55 -15.07
C MET A 19 4.21 2.09 -13.69
N THR A 20 2.98 2.46 -13.32
CA THR A 20 2.34 2.00 -12.09
C THR A 20 1.65 0.63 -12.20
N GLY A 21 1.92 -0.16 -13.25
CA GLY A 21 1.34 -1.51 -13.41
C GLY A 21 -0.06 -1.57 -14.04
N GLY A 22 -0.62 -0.42 -14.42
CA GLY A 22 -1.91 -0.29 -15.09
C GLY A 22 -1.85 -0.45 -16.61
N SER A 23 -3.00 -0.30 -17.28
CA SER A 23 -3.03 -0.26 -18.75
C SER A 23 -2.73 1.13 -19.31
N ALA A 24 -1.93 1.16 -20.39
CA ALA A 24 -1.67 2.37 -21.16
C ALA A 24 -2.85 2.69 -22.09
N LEU A 25 -3.43 1.65 -22.71
CA LEU A 25 -4.45 1.74 -23.75
C LEU A 25 -5.74 1.06 -23.30
N TYR A 26 -6.87 1.64 -23.70
CA TYR A 26 -8.21 1.14 -23.45
C TYR A 26 -9.02 1.17 -24.75
N GLN A 27 -9.99 0.26 -24.86
CA GLN A 27 -10.91 0.27 -25.99
C GLN A 27 -11.96 1.36 -25.76
N GLN A 28 -12.02 2.33 -26.67
CA GLN A 28 -13.06 3.35 -26.73
C GLN A 28 -14.08 2.94 -27.80
N PHE A 29 -15.36 2.96 -27.43
CA PHE A 29 -16.46 2.70 -28.33
C PHE A 29 -17.31 3.96 -28.51
N TRP A 30 -17.84 4.17 -29.72
CA TRP A 30 -18.81 5.24 -29.99
C TRP A 30 -19.73 4.86 -31.14
N THR A 31 -20.81 5.62 -31.28
CA THR A 31 -21.80 5.51 -32.35
C THR A 31 -21.91 6.87 -33.04
N SER A 32 -21.78 6.89 -34.36
CA SER A 32 -21.76 8.15 -35.13
C SER A 32 -23.15 8.58 -35.60
N SER A 33 -23.95 7.65 -36.13
CA SER A 33 -25.22 7.95 -36.81
C SER A 33 -26.44 7.25 -36.21
N THR A 34 -26.28 6.03 -35.68
CA THR A 34 -27.39 5.21 -35.15
C THR A 34 -27.05 4.71 -33.75
N ALA A 35 -28.04 4.70 -32.87
CA ALA A 35 -27.91 4.09 -31.55
C ALA A 35 -27.49 2.62 -31.67
N GLY A 36 -26.67 2.16 -30.74
CA GLY A 36 -26.23 0.77 -30.69
C GLY A 36 -25.66 0.44 -29.32
N ASP A 37 -25.64 -0.84 -29.00
CA ASP A 37 -25.26 -1.33 -27.68
C ASP A 37 -23.84 -1.91 -27.67
N VAL A 38 -23.18 -1.78 -26.53
CA VAL A 38 -21.90 -2.42 -26.24
C VAL A 38 -22.01 -3.16 -24.92
N ILE A 39 -21.75 -4.46 -24.96
CA ILE A 39 -21.74 -5.30 -23.78
C ILE A 39 -20.28 -5.47 -23.33
N VAL A 40 -19.99 -5.08 -22.10
CA VAL A 40 -18.65 -5.20 -21.49
C VAL A 40 -18.75 -6.13 -20.29
N ALA A 41 -17.84 -7.09 -20.22
CA ALA A 41 -17.77 -8.05 -19.12
C ALA A 41 -16.44 -7.90 -18.35
N PRO A 42 -16.45 -8.03 -17.01
CA PRO A 42 -15.22 -8.05 -16.23
C PRO A 42 -14.42 -9.32 -16.50
N LYS A 43 -13.09 -9.22 -16.43
CA LYS A 43 -12.19 -10.37 -16.59
C LYS A 43 -12.29 -11.37 -15.43
N ALA A 44 -12.67 -10.89 -14.25
CA ALA A 44 -12.73 -11.68 -13.03
C ALA A 44 -14.20 -11.99 -12.68
N VAL A 45 -14.42 -13.15 -12.07
CA VAL A 45 -15.74 -13.53 -11.54
C VAL A 45 -16.09 -12.62 -10.37
N GLY A 46 -17.20 -11.90 -10.48
CA GLY A 46 -17.72 -11.01 -9.44
C GLY A 46 -18.81 -10.11 -9.97
N ASP A 47 -19.13 -9.08 -9.20
CA ASP A 47 -20.19 -8.13 -9.50
C ASP A 47 -19.66 -6.89 -10.22
N VAL A 48 -20.59 -6.17 -10.84
CA VAL A 48 -20.35 -4.87 -11.48
C VAL A 48 -21.26 -3.83 -10.85
N ALA A 49 -20.73 -2.65 -10.55
CA ALA A 49 -21.51 -1.50 -10.10
C ALA A 49 -21.24 -0.28 -10.98
N ALA A 50 -22.30 0.48 -11.26
CA ALA A 50 -22.22 1.76 -11.96
C ALA A 50 -22.35 2.90 -10.94
N VAL A 51 -21.26 3.64 -10.77
CA VAL A 51 -21.19 4.82 -9.90
C VAL A 51 -21.42 6.06 -10.76
N LYS A 52 -22.51 6.77 -10.51
CA LYS A 52 -22.80 8.06 -11.16
C LYS A 52 -22.01 9.15 -10.46
N MET A 53 -21.20 9.86 -11.21
CA MET A 53 -20.40 10.99 -10.74
C MET A 53 -20.99 12.27 -11.31
N ASP A 54 -21.32 13.22 -10.45
CA ASP A 54 -21.92 14.51 -10.82
C ASP A 54 -20.87 15.58 -11.18
N GLY A 55 -19.59 15.31 -10.93
CA GLY A 55 -18.47 16.23 -11.12
C GLY A 55 -17.94 16.86 -9.84
N THR A 56 -18.64 16.70 -8.71
CA THR A 56 -18.22 17.21 -7.41
C THR A 56 -17.44 16.17 -6.63
N SER A 57 -17.88 14.91 -6.67
CA SER A 57 -17.17 13.78 -6.07
C SER A 57 -16.10 13.22 -7.00
N GLU A 58 -15.01 12.78 -6.39
CA GLU A 58 -13.93 12.06 -7.06
C GLU A 58 -13.80 10.68 -6.42
N TYR A 59 -13.38 9.69 -7.19
CA TYR A 59 -13.22 8.33 -6.68
C TYR A 59 -11.79 7.84 -6.84
N HIS A 60 -11.30 7.21 -5.79
CA HIS A 60 -10.15 6.33 -5.88
C HIS A 60 -10.62 4.93 -6.24
N VAL A 61 -9.98 4.30 -7.23
CA VAL A 61 -10.36 2.99 -7.76
C VAL A 61 -9.11 2.14 -7.92
N ARG A 62 -9.14 0.89 -7.44
CA ARG A 62 -8.03 -0.03 -7.68
C ARG A 62 -7.87 -0.31 -9.17
N GLN A 63 -6.63 -0.41 -9.64
CA GLN A 63 -6.35 -0.59 -11.07
C GLN A 63 -7.08 -1.78 -11.69
N GLY A 64 -7.13 -2.91 -11.00
CA GLY A 64 -7.79 -4.13 -11.48
C GLY A 64 -9.32 -4.11 -11.39
N ALA A 65 -9.92 -3.04 -10.87
CA ALA A 65 -11.35 -2.90 -10.66
C ALA A 65 -12.00 -1.89 -11.62
N LEU A 66 -11.22 -1.09 -12.35
CA LEU A 66 -11.74 -0.20 -13.37
C LEU A 66 -12.26 -1.02 -14.55
N LEU A 67 -13.58 -1.02 -14.79
CA LEU A 67 -14.20 -1.75 -15.89
C LEU A 67 -14.43 -0.84 -17.11
N ALA A 68 -15.13 0.27 -16.91
CA ALA A 68 -15.43 1.23 -17.97
C ALA A 68 -15.67 2.63 -17.39
N VAL A 69 -15.46 3.65 -18.22
CA VAL A 69 -15.73 5.05 -17.87
C VAL A 69 -16.37 5.75 -19.06
N THR A 70 -17.28 6.68 -18.78
CA THR A 70 -17.78 7.60 -19.80
C THR A 70 -16.70 8.58 -20.24
N PRO A 71 -16.71 9.09 -21.49
CA PRO A 71 -15.65 9.95 -22.05
C PRO A 71 -15.35 11.22 -21.26
N GLN A 72 -16.31 11.73 -20.49
CA GLN A 72 -16.19 12.94 -19.68
C GLN A 72 -15.43 12.73 -18.36
N LEU A 73 -15.13 11.48 -17.99
CA LEU A 73 -14.34 11.15 -16.81
C LEU A 73 -12.86 11.07 -17.14
N THR A 74 -12.04 11.68 -16.30
CA THR A 74 -10.57 11.66 -16.41
C THR A 74 -10.00 10.64 -15.43
N VAL A 75 -9.15 9.73 -15.92
CA VAL A 75 -8.52 8.66 -15.13
C VAL A 75 -7.02 8.90 -15.03
N THR A 76 -6.55 9.32 -13.86
CA THR A 76 -5.13 9.57 -13.59
C THR A 76 -4.54 8.51 -12.67
N SER A 77 -3.25 8.19 -12.86
CA SER A 77 -2.55 7.35 -11.89
C SER A 77 -2.21 8.18 -10.65
N SER A 78 -2.62 7.70 -9.47
CA SER A 78 -2.33 8.38 -8.21
C SER A 78 -1.36 7.54 -7.39
N PRO A 79 -0.07 7.93 -7.29
CA PRO A 79 0.87 7.28 -6.38
C PRO A 79 0.53 7.54 -4.90
N LYS A 80 -0.30 8.57 -4.62
CA LYS A 80 -0.68 9.02 -3.26
C LYS A 80 -1.90 8.29 -2.66
N GLY A 81 -2.38 7.21 -3.28
CA GLY A 81 -3.51 6.45 -2.74
C GLY A 81 -3.10 5.65 -1.49
N PHE A 82 -3.03 6.32 -0.34
CA PHE A 82 -2.68 5.77 0.97
C PHE A 82 -1.28 5.16 1.05
N GLY A 83 -0.79 4.96 2.27
CA GLY A 83 0.37 4.10 2.53
C GLY A 83 0.20 2.64 2.07
N LEU A 84 -0.75 2.34 1.17
CA LEU A 84 -0.94 1.06 0.47
C LEU A 84 0.23 0.73 -0.48
N GLY A 85 1.21 1.64 -0.61
CA GLY A 85 2.49 1.39 -1.29
C GLY A 85 3.32 0.26 -0.69
N VAL A 86 3.04 -0.18 0.55
CA VAL A 86 3.73 -1.36 1.15
C VAL A 86 3.20 -2.71 0.65
N ASP A 87 2.14 -2.74 -0.17
CA ASP A 87 1.67 -3.96 -0.89
C ASP A 87 1.83 -3.83 -2.43
N GLY A 88 2.49 -2.78 -2.94
CA GLY A 88 2.80 -2.62 -4.37
C GLY A 88 1.59 -2.34 -5.29
N LEU A 89 0.47 -1.86 -4.74
CA LEU A 89 -0.78 -1.66 -5.48
C LEU A 89 -1.09 -0.16 -5.65
N PHE A 90 -0.95 0.33 -6.88
CA PHE A 90 -1.33 1.67 -7.26
C PHE A 90 -2.85 1.79 -7.47
N ASN A 91 -3.39 2.99 -7.27
CA ASN A 91 -4.80 3.31 -7.48
C ASN A 91 -4.97 4.34 -8.58
N TYR A 92 -6.07 4.25 -9.31
CA TYR A 92 -6.53 5.33 -10.18
C TYR A 92 -7.31 6.36 -9.37
N ARG A 93 -7.19 7.62 -9.78
CA ARG A 93 -8.07 8.71 -9.36
C ARG A 93 -8.93 9.09 -10.55
N VAL A 94 -10.24 8.97 -10.37
CA VAL A 94 -11.27 9.27 -11.36
C VAL A 94 -11.96 10.57 -10.98
N LYS A 95 -12.04 11.52 -11.92
CA LYS A 95 -12.65 12.84 -11.72
C LYS A 95 -13.55 13.21 -12.90
N GLY A 96 -14.50 14.11 -12.66
CA GLY A 96 -15.40 14.65 -13.68
C GLY A 96 -16.83 14.14 -13.54
N LYS A 97 -17.67 14.50 -14.51
CA LYS A 97 -19.11 14.18 -14.53
C LYS A 97 -19.38 13.04 -15.50
N GLY A 98 -20.00 11.96 -15.05
CA GLY A 98 -20.22 10.79 -15.89
C GLY A 98 -20.58 9.53 -15.12
N THR A 99 -20.37 8.36 -15.73
CA THR A 99 -20.57 7.07 -15.08
C THR A 99 -19.27 6.28 -15.06
N LEU A 100 -18.88 5.86 -13.86
CA LEU A 100 -17.77 4.97 -13.58
C LEU A 100 -18.31 3.56 -13.34
N ALA A 101 -17.95 2.61 -14.18
CA ALA A 101 -18.23 1.19 -13.94
C ALA A 101 -17.04 0.53 -13.26
N ILE A 102 -17.30 -0.09 -12.10
CA ILE A 102 -16.32 -0.86 -11.33
C ILE A 102 -16.71 -2.33 -11.30
N SER A 103 -15.70 -3.20 -11.21
CA SER A 103 -15.89 -4.64 -11.06
C SER A 103 -15.12 -5.19 -9.87
N THR A 104 -15.69 -6.17 -9.18
CA THR A 104 -15.08 -6.84 -8.03
C THR A 104 -14.68 -8.28 -8.35
N TYR A 105 -13.89 -8.88 -7.47
CA TYR A 105 -13.77 -10.34 -7.43
C TYR A 105 -14.66 -10.87 -6.30
N GLY A 106 -15.61 -11.74 -6.65
CA GLY A 106 -16.74 -12.07 -5.78
C GLY A 106 -17.76 -10.94 -5.69
N GLY A 107 -18.68 -11.05 -4.72
CA GLY A 107 -19.74 -10.08 -4.49
C GLY A 107 -19.23 -8.68 -4.12
N LEU A 108 -20.00 -7.65 -4.49
CA LEU A 108 -19.77 -6.24 -4.18
C LEU A 108 -20.63 -5.79 -3.00
N TYR A 109 -20.03 -5.07 -2.06
CA TYR A 109 -20.72 -4.46 -0.93
C TYR A 109 -20.45 -2.95 -0.90
N ARG A 110 -21.50 -2.13 -0.96
CA ARG A 110 -21.41 -0.67 -0.81
C ARG A 110 -21.65 -0.31 0.65
N LEU A 111 -20.61 0.19 1.29
CA LEU A 111 -20.62 0.71 2.66
C LEU A 111 -20.71 2.23 2.61
N VAL A 112 -21.83 2.77 3.08
CA VAL A 112 -22.05 4.23 3.22
C VAL A 112 -21.83 4.57 4.69
N LEU A 113 -20.92 5.51 4.97
CA LEU A 113 -20.62 5.97 6.32
C LEU A 113 -21.20 7.36 6.55
N ALA A 114 -21.92 7.53 7.64
CA ALA A 114 -22.35 8.84 8.12
C ALA A 114 -21.19 9.61 8.79
N PRO A 115 -21.31 10.93 8.98
CA PRO A 115 -20.28 11.70 9.71
C PRO A 115 -20.00 11.11 11.09
N GLY A 116 -18.73 10.80 11.37
CA GLY A 116 -18.30 10.22 12.65
C GLY A 116 -18.44 8.69 12.78
N GLU A 117 -19.01 8.01 11.77
CA GLU A 117 -19.00 6.54 11.76
C GLU A 117 -17.63 6.00 11.37
N GLU A 118 -17.21 4.94 12.07
CA GLU A 118 -15.92 4.30 11.89
C GLU A 118 -16.06 2.80 11.65
N TYR A 119 -15.33 2.29 10.66
CA TYR A 119 -15.26 0.85 10.38
C TYR A 119 -13.80 0.41 10.24
N ARG A 120 -13.50 -0.81 10.69
CA ARG A 120 -12.19 -1.44 10.50
C ARG A 120 -12.30 -2.50 9.42
N VAL A 121 -11.54 -2.33 8.33
CA VAL A 121 -11.62 -3.20 7.14
C VAL A 121 -10.21 -3.59 6.69
N ASP A 122 -10.02 -4.82 6.25
CA ASP A 122 -8.76 -5.22 5.60
C ASP A 122 -8.61 -4.48 4.27
N GLN A 123 -7.46 -3.82 4.05
CA GLN A 123 -7.22 -3.01 2.86
C GLN A 123 -7.44 -3.75 1.54
N LYS A 124 -7.26 -5.09 1.52
CA LYS A 124 -7.32 -5.90 0.31
C LYS A 124 -8.73 -6.02 -0.26
N HIS A 125 -9.73 -5.82 0.59
CA HIS A 125 -11.14 -5.84 0.24
C HIS A 125 -11.64 -4.49 -0.27
N ILE A 126 -10.92 -3.39 -0.05
CA ILE A 126 -11.32 -2.08 -0.55
C ILE A 126 -11.06 -2.03 -2.06
N VAL A 127 -12.08 -1.64 -2.83
CA VAL A 127 -12.03 -1.64 -4.30
C VAL A 127 -12.12 -0.24 -4.87
N ALA A 128 -13.05 0.55 -4.37
CA ALA A 128 -13.19 1.96 -4.69
C ALA A 128 -13.72 2.74 -3.49
N TRP A 129 -13.43 4.04 -3.41
CA TRP A 129 -13.94 4.91 -2.36
C TRP A 129 -13.90 6.37 -2.77
N ASP A 130 -14.67 7.21 -2.10
CA ASP A 130 -14.67 8.66 -2.33
C ASP A 130 -13.30 9.27 -1.95
N ALA A 131 -12.72 10.08 -2.84
CA ALA A 131 -11.39 10.64 -2.67
C ALA A 131 -11.28 11.69 -1.55
N SER A 132 -12.41 12.22 -1.07
CA SER A 132 -12.45 13.05 0.14
C SER A 132 -12.10 12.25 1.40
N MET A 133 -12.27 10.93 1.37
CA MET A 133 -12.07 10.05 2.52
C MET A 133 -10.61 9.63 2.64
N THR A 134 -10.12 9.63 3.88
CA THR A 134 -8.73 9.28 4.20
C THR A 134 -8.63 8.04 5.09
N PRO A 135 -8.78 6.81 4.53
CA PRO A 135 -8.46 5.57 5.24
C PRO A 135 -7.11 5.59 5.97
N ALA A 136 -7.08 5.32 7.27
CA ALA A 136 -5.83 5.33 8.04
C ALA A 136 -5.48 3.93 8.56
N PRO A 137 -4.21 3.52 8.62
CA PRO A 137 -3.85 2.28 9.30
C PRO A 137 -4.20 2.38 10.79
N VAL A 138 -4.86 1.35 11.35
CA VAL A 138 -5.25 1.34 12.77
C VAL A 138 -4.04 1.35 13.70
N ASN A 139 -2.92 0.76 13.28
CA ASN A 139 -1.65 0.80 13.99
C ASN A 139 -0.63 1.51 13.08
N PRO A 140 -0.55 2.85 13.10
CA PRO A 140 0.46 3.57 12.34
C PRO A 140 1.87 3.17 12.81
N PRO A 141 2.88 3.20 11.94
CA PRO A 141 4.26 3.00 12.37
C PRO A 141 4.57 3.99 13.49
N SER A 142 5.28 3.56 14.53
CA SER A 142 5.74 4.41 15.62
C SER A 142 6.80 5.39 15.10
N SER A 143 6.40 6.41 14.33
CA SER A 143 7.28 7.47 13.86
C SER A 143 7.46 8.53 14.95
N THR A 144 8.00 8.11 16.08
CA THR A 144 8.87 8.94 16.93
C THR A 144 10.05 8.09 17.40
N ALA A 145 10.69 7.35 16.50
CA ALA A 145 12.14 7.20 16.61
C ALA A 145 12.74 8.57 16.23
N LYS A 146 12.75 9.47 17.22
CA LYS A 146 13.57 10.68 17.26
C LYS A 146 14.91 10.33 16.60
N ALA A 147 15.29 11.07 15.55
CA ALA A 147 16.59 10.94 14.91
C ALA A 147 17.65 10.75 16.00
N ALA A 148 18.23 9.55 16.07
CA ALA A 148 19.33 9.31 16.98
C ALA A 148 20.44 10.27 16.56
N PRO A 149 20.95 11.13 17.46
CA PRO A 149 21.95 12.11 17.08
C PRO A 149 23.19 11.35 16.62
N ALA A 150 23.74 11.78 15.48
CA ALA A 150 24.97 11.30 14.88
C ALA A 150 26.23 11.68 15.69
N ALA A 151 26.20 11.55 17.02
CA ALA A 151 27.25 12.00 17.92
C ALA A 151 27.42 11.00 19.07
N GLN A 152 28.22 9.96 18.84
CA GLN A 152 29.12 9.32 19.81
C GLN A 152 29.80 8.09 19.17
N ALA A 153 30.52 8.32 18.07
CA ALA A 153 31.51 7.37 17.52
C ALA A 153 32.95 7.81 17.82
N ALA A 154 33.15 8.81 18.69
CA ALA A 154 34.45 9.39 18.98
C ALA A 154 34.71 9.40 20.49
N ALA A 155 34.98 8.23 21.06
CA ALA A 155 35.77 8.10 22.28
C ALA A 155 36.05 6.62 22.50
N LEU A 156 37.26 6.18 22.19
CA LEU A 156 38.00 5.09 22.81
C LEU A 156 39.33 4.95 22.05
N ALA A 157 40.19 5.97 22.18
CA ALA A 157 41.62 5.77 22.01
C ALA A 157 42.10 5.03 23.27
N PRO A 158 42.87 3.93 23.17
CA PRO A 158 43.41 3.27 24.35
C PRO A 158 44.53 4.14 24.94
N ALA A 159 44.35 4.55 26.19
CA ALA A 159 45.40 5.15 27.00
C ALA A 159 46.48 4.10 27.28
N GLU A 160 47.74 4.46 27.04
CA GLU A 160 48.91 3.71 27.48
C GLU A 160 48.90 3.60 29.01
N ALA A 161 48.94 2.37 29.53
CA ALA A 161 49.22 2.11 30.93
C ALA A 161 50.48 1.24 31.02
N LYS A 162 51.58 1.89 31.43
CA LYS A 162 52.80 1.23 31.90
C LYS A 162 52.56 0.66 33.30
N ASP A 163 53.32 -0.40 33.56
CA ASP A 163 53.74 -0.89 34.87
C ASP A 163 52.86 -1.94 35.58
N SER A 164 53.50 -2.60 36.53
CA SER A 164 53.62 -4.05 36.66
C SER A 164 52.82 -4.66 37.83
N LYS A 165 52.65 -6.01 37.76
CA LYS A 165 52.17 -6.97 38.79
C LYS A 165 50.64 -7.17 38.99
N LYS A 166 50.12 -8.24 38.36
CA LYS A 166 49.48 -9.46 38.95
C LYS A 166 48.46 -10.07 37.95
N PRO A 167 48.46 -11.40 37.74
CA PRO A 167 47.59 -12.07 36.76
C PRO A 167 46.08 -11.90 37.06
N GLU A 168 45.73 -11.62 38.32
CA GLU A 168 44.35 -11.42 38.78
C GLU A 168 43.67 -10.15 38.24
N LEU A 169 44.45 -9.10 37.92
CA LEU A 169 43.88 -7.85 37.39
C LEU A 169 43.56 -7.96 35.90
N ALA A 170 44.35 -8.74 35.16
CA ALA A 170 44.13 -9.04 33.75
C ALA A 170 42.87 -9.90 33.56
N ASP A 171 42.65 -10.89 34.43
CA ASP A 171 41.43 -11.71 34.42
C ASP A 171 40.17 -10.88 34.75
N ARG A 172 40.28 -9.92 35.67
CA ARG A 172 39.18 -8.99 35.98
C ARG A 172 38.92 -7.99 34.86
N ALA A 173 39.97 -7.50 34.20
CA ALA A 173 39.85 -6.64 33.02
C ALA A 173 39.23 -7.40 31.84
N LEU A 174 39.65 -8.64 31.60
CA LEU A 174 39.10 -9.51 30.56
C LEU A 174 37.64 -9.86 30.86
N ALA A 175 37.29 -10.17 32.11
CA ALA A 175 35.91 -10.42 32.51
C ALA A 175 35.03 -9.16 32.40
N ALA A 176 35.57 -7.96 32.67
CA ALA A 176 34.86 -6.70 32.49
C ALA A 176 34.62 -6.40 30.99
N VAL A 177 35.63 -6.62 30.14
CA VAL A 177 35.53 -6.49 28.68
C VAL A 177 34.55 -7.52 28.11
N GLN A 178 34.57 -8.77 28.59
CA GLN A 178 33.64 -9.81 28.17
C GLN A 178 32.20 -9.51 28.60
N ARG A 179 31.96 -8.98 29.81
CA ARG A 179 30.62 -8.54 30.25
C ARG A 179 30.11 -7.35 29.44
N ALA A 180 30.99 -6.40 29.11
CA ALA A 180 30.66 -5.29 28.22
C ALA A 180 30.36 -5.78 26.80
N ALA A 181 31.11 -6.77 26.30
CA ALA A 181 30.88 -7.40 24.98
C ALA A 181 29.56 -8.19 24.93
N VAL A 182 29.20 -8.94 25.98
CA VAL A 182 27.91 -9.65 26.06
C VAL A 182 26.73 -8.66 26.13
N GLY A 183 26.88 -7.55 26.86
CA GLY A 183 25.91 -6.45 26.87
C GLY A 183 25.77 -5.77 25.51
N ALA A 184 26.89 -5.56 24.81
CA ALA A 184 26.93 -4.97 23.46
C ALA A 184 26.30 -5.89 22.41
N VAL A 185 26.49 -7.21 22.49
CA VAL A 185 25.82 -8.20 21.62
C VAL A 185 24.30 -8.11 21.78
N GLY A 186 23.78 -8.00 23.00
CA GLY A 186 22.35 -7.85 23.25
C GLY A 186 21.75 -6.51 22.79
N VAL A 187 22.55 -5.46 22.65
CA VAL A 187 22.13 -4.14 22.13
C VAL A 187 22.22 -4.10 20.61
N VAL A 188 23.29 -4.65 20.02
CA VAL A 188 23.45 -4.80 18.57
C VAL A 188 22.41 -5.76 17.99
N GLN A 189 22.10 -6.85 18.69
CA GLN A 189 21.07 -7.80 18.27
C GLN A 189 19.66 -7.20 18.32
N ARG A 190 19.36 -6.37 19.33
CA ARG A 190 18.08 -5.62 19.37
C ARG A 190 18.01 -4.52 18.31
N GLY A 191 19.12 -3.84 18.04
CA GLY A 191 19.22 -2.85 16.96
C GLY A 191 19.08 -3.48 15.57
N ALA A 192 19.69 -4.65 15.35
CA ALA A 192 19.57 -5.41 14.12
C ALA A 192 18.16 -5.98 13.94
N VAL A 193 17.52 -6.50 14.98
CA VAL A 193 16.11 -6.94 14.94
C VAL A 193 15.18 -5.77 14.65
N ALA A 194 15.39 -4.60 15.26
CA ALA A 194 14.57 -3.41 14.99
C ALA A 194 14.81 -2.85 13.57
N LEU A 195 16.03 -2.93 13.05
CA LEU A 195 16.35 -2.55 11.66
C LEU A 195 15.73 -3.54 10.67
N VAL A 196 15.80 -4.84 10.97
CA VAL A 196 15.18 -5.91 10.19
C VAL A 196 13.67 -5.76 10.22
N ASP A 197 13.03 -5.55 11.38
CA ASP A 197 11.60 -5.24 11.49
C ASP A 197 11.26 -3.96 10.72
N SER A 198 12.02 -2.88 10.87
CA SER A 198 11.80 -1.62 10.14
C SER A 198 11.90 -1.81 8.62
N LEU A 199 12.84 -2.64 8.16
CA LEU A 199 12.97 -3.01 6.74
C LEU A 199 11.84 -3.95 6.31
N TRP A 200 11.45 -4.92 7.13
CA TRP A 200 10.33 -5.84 6.88
C TRP A 200 8.99 -5.09 6.78
N GLU A 201 8.75 -4.15 7.69
CA GLU A 201 7.62 -3.22 7.70
C GLU A 201 7.58 -2.38 6.41
N ARG A 202 8.74 -1.92 5.94
CA ARG A 202 8.85 -1.06 4.76
C ARG A 202 8.74 -1.80 3.43
N PHE A 203 9.00 -3.10 3.40
CA PHE A 203 9.06 -3.88 2.15
C PHE A 203 7.94 -4.90 1.96
N ILE A 204 7.32 -5.41 3.04
CA ILE A 204 6.35 -6.53 2.93
C ILE A 204 4.96 -6.18 3.49
N GLY A 205 4.83 -5.05 4.19
CA GLY A 205 3.56 -4.52 4.69
C GLY A 205 2.94 -5.34 5.83
N ARG A 206 2.46 -4.67 6.88
CA ARG A 206 1.65 -5.36 7.89
C ARG A 206 0.33 -5.80 7.28
N ARG A 207 -0.10 -7.01 7.63
CA ARG A 207 -1.52 -7.39 7.64
C ARG A 207 -2.19 -6.55 8.73
N GLY A 208 -2.78 -5.42 8.34
CA GLY A 208 -3.41 -4.47 9.26
C GLY A 208 -4.80 -4.09 8.79
N TYR A 209 -5.71 -3.89 9.72
CA TYR A 209 -6.99 -3.26 9.40
C TYR A 209 -6.78 -1.77 9.17
N TYR A 210 -7.53 -1.22 8.22
CA TYR A 210 -7.64 0.21 7.98
C TYR A 210 -8.91 0.73 8.63
N LEU A 211 -8.79 1.90 9.25
CA LEU A 211 -9.87 2.67 9.80
C LEU A 211 -10.47 3.53 8.68
N LEU A 212 -11.73 3.26 8.37
CA LEU A 212 -12.55 4.04 7.45
C LEU A 212 -13.38 5.01 8.29
N ARG A 213 -13.40 6.30 7.91
CA ARG A 213 -14.16 7.34 8.61
C ARG A 213 -15.06 8.07 7.62
N GLY A 214 -16.33 8.22 7.97
CA GLY A 214 -17.31 8.99 7.18
C GLY A 214 -17.18 10.51 7.33
N PRO A 215 -17.92 11.30 6.53
CA PRO A 215 -18.98 10.86 5.63
C PRO A 215 -18.52 10.45 4.23
N GLY A 216 -19.16 9.43 3.64
CA GLY A 216 -18.95 9.02 2.23
C GLY A 216 -19.04 7.51 2.00
N ASP A 217 -18.65 7.10 0.79
CA ASP A 217 -18.91 5.74 0.28
C ASP A 217 -17.63 4.94 0.05
N PHE A 218 -17.68 3.67 0.46
CA PHE A 218 -16.69 2.64 0.17
C PHE A 218 -17.33 1.48 -0.58
N TYR A 219 -16.61 0.94 -1.56
CA TYR A 219 -16.97 -0.26 -2.30
C TYR A 219 -15.99 -1.36 -1.93
N LEU A 220 -16.52 -2.44 -1.36
CA LEU A 220 -15.76 -3.57 -0.86
C LEU A 220 -16.03 -4.82 -1.71
N SER A 221 -15.04 -5.70 -1.85
CA SER A 221 -15.20 -7.03 -2.42
C SER A 221 -15.33 -8.08 -1.33
N SER A 222 -16.17 -9.09 -1.53
CA SER A 222 -16.27 -10.25 -0.63
C SER A 222 -15.08 -11.20 -0.71
N ARG A 223 -14.35 -11.20 -1.84
CA ARG A 223 -13.19 -12.08 -2.07
C ARG A 223 -11.98 -11.29 -2.51
N ILE A 224 -10.80 -11.84 -2.21
CA ILE A 224 -9.52 -11.36 -2.72
C ILE A 224 -9.11 -12.28 -3.87
N ARG A 225 -8.69 -11.69 -4.99
CA ARG A 225 -8.20 -12.47 -6.13
C ARG A 225 -7.03 -13.35 -5.68
N PRO A 226 -7.02 -14.65 -6.00
CA PRO A 226 -5.86 -15.49 -5.76
C PRO A 226 -4.65 -14.87 -6.45
N SER A 227 -3.63 -14.51 -5.67
CA SER A 227 -2.34 -14.05 -6.18
C SER A 227 -1.28 -15.05 -5.74
N LEU A 228 -0.45 -15.51 -6.68
CA LEU A 228 0.70 -16.39 -6.42
C LEU A 228 1.82 -15.73 -5.60
N ASN A 229 1.61 -14.53 -5.07
CA ASN A 229 2.52 -13.87 -4.14
C ASN A 229 2.89 -14.74 -2.93
N TRP A 230 2.04 -15.73 -2.59
CA TRP A 230 2.33 -16.72 -1.55
C TRP A 230 3.56 -17.59 -1.85
N ILE A 231 3.95 -17.82 -3.12
CA ILE A 231 5.16 -18.59 -3.46
C ILE A 231 6.43 -17.82 -3.09
N ARG A 232 6.42 -16.48 -3.23
CA ARG A 232 7.51 -15.64 -2.70
C ARG A 232 7.53 -15.60 -1.17
N SER A 233 6.41 -15.89 -0.51
CA SER A 233 6.30 -15.94 0.96
C SER A 233 6.56 -17.34 1.54
N ALA A 234 6.48 -18.40 0.72
CA ALA A 234 6.64 -19.79 1.15
C ALA A 234 8.10 -20.24 1.27
N GLU A 235 9.05 -19.41 0.83
CA GLU A 235 10.49 -19.67 0.96
C GLU A 235 11.06 -19.29 2.33
N VAL A 236 10.21 -18.95 3.31
CA VAL A 236 10.61 -18.68 4.70
C VAL A 236 10.34 -19.91 5.56
N PRO A 237 11.37 -20.66 6.01
CA PRO A 237 11.22 -21.66 7.04
C PRO A 237 10.95 -20.95 8.37
N GLY A 238 9.85 -21.26 9.07
CA GLY A 238 9.76 -20.99 10.51
C GLY A 238 8.50 -20.35 11.10
N SER A 239 7.29 -20.50 10.55
CA SER A 239 6.07 -20.17 11.33
C SER A 239 4.97 -21.22 11.21
N ARG A 240 5.20 -22.35 11.90
CA ARG A 240 4.11 -23.11 12.53
C ARG A 240 4.34 -23.04 14.03
N SER A 241 3.44 -22.37 14.72
CA SER A 241 3.18 -22.51 16.15
C SER A 241 1.69 -22.29 16.36
#